data_AF-A0A960ZYV6-F1
#
_entry.id   AF-A0A960ZYV6-F1
#
_cell.length_a   1.000
_cell.length_b   1.000
_cell.length_c   1.000
_cell.angle_alpha   90.00
_cell.angle_beta   90.00
_cell.angle_gamma   90.00
#
_symmetry.space_group_name_H-M   'P 1'
#
loop_
_entity.id
_entity.type
_entity.pdbx_description
1 polymer ?
#
loop_
_entity_poly.entity_id
_entity_poly.type
_entity_poly.pdbx_seq_one_letter_code
_entity_poly.pdbx_strand_id
1 'polypeptide(L)'
;MAGVRGVGPKGAAQVLQACGSIEKALNNPDLVKKPAQRQAIIDSEEQLKIAKQLITINCELEVPLSVEQWQVSSPKLESLAGFYTHHNLRTFLKELGANYSTVCHSKSVQKQVPSIRILMDDALVGQISRWRECAELSLTGISLPTSPQTLSFLAIGPNDRPSEWAVIPFSEQPLKDECELALRDLFADEKICWIGHDLKPLLHLLWKKNLHPASVGFDTMLASYLVSAHSHRHRLEELAHDYFGEYVSDPEWIKPGKKGEMLSPPSTEQLTAYCSERLLLIGKIREQLSRELEKQKLNALFRDVEVPLMEVLARMETEGIFLDLKVLDDLRDVLEERILSIRREVEASVGGECNLNSPKQLSELLYGKLGLKPPKKTATGFSTDAETLESLSGSHPVIGLILEYRGLEKLRSTYVDALPKQVDPETQQIHCIFSQTTAATGRLASRDPNLQNIPIRTPLGRKIREAFRPQLDGWVFLGADYSQIELRLLAHMSEDERLLEAFIKGHDVHADTASVLFDVAIDRVTNDQRRRAKTVNFGVLYGQQAFGLSKELGIGVKEAREFIDHYFSRYPRVQAFLEKCREDARQCGAAITLLGRRREIPELFSKNQVVRGLGERLAINTPLQGTA
;
A
#
# COMPACT_ATOMS: atom_id res chain seq x y z
N MET A 1 -15.74 41.84 -5.01
CA MET A 1 -16.42 43.14 -5.25
C MET A 1 -17.29 43.01 -6.47
N ALA A 2 -18.56 43.38 -6.39
CA ALA A 2 -19.42 43.42 -7.56
C ALA A 2 -18.96 44.59 -8.45
N GLY A 3 -18.65 44.31 -9.73
CA GLY A 3 -18.43 45.38 -10.71
C GLY A 3 -19.75 46.10 -11.04
N VAL A 4 -19.66 47.20 -11.79
CA VAL A 4 -20.85 47.94 -12.24
C VAL A 4 -21.70 47.04 -13.15
N ARG A 5 -22.94 46.77 -12.72
CA ARG A 5 -23.85 45.86 -13.44
C ARG A 5 -24.15 46.41 -14.83
N GLY A 6 -23.91 45.60 -15.87
CA GLY A 6 -24.08 46.02 -17.27
C GLY A 6 -22.85 46.67 -17.91
N VAL A 7 -21.76 46.90 -17.16
CA VAL A 7 -20.48 47.38 -17.70
C VAL A 7 -19.44 46.26 -17.61
N GLY A 8 -19.26 45.52 -18.70
CA GLY A 8 -18.21 44.50 -18.80
C GLY A 8 -16.79 45.10 -18.96
N PRO A 9 -15.72 44.28 -18.91
CA PRO A 9 -14.33 44.73 -18.93
C PRO A 9 -13.97 45.65 -20.11
N LYS A 10 -14.46 45.34 -21.32
CA LYS A 10 -14.26 46.19 -22.52
C LYS A 10 -14.95 47.55 -22.39
N GLY A 11 -16.12 47.58 -21.76
CA GLY A 11 -16.85 48.83 -21.50
C GLY A 11 -16.15 49.69 -20.46
N ALA A 12 -15.69 49.08 -19.37
CA ALA A 12 -14.92 49.78 -18.33
C ALA A 12 -13.62 50.38 -18.89
N ALA A 13 -12.89 49.63 -19.73
CA ALA A 13 -11.69 50.14 -20.39
C ALA A 13 -11.97 51.35 -21.29
N GLN A 14 -13.06 51.30 -22.09
CA GLN A 14 -13.47 52.44 -22.93
C GLN A 14 -13.82 53.68 -22.12
N VAL A 15 -14.51 53.51 -20.99
CA VAL A 15 -14.86 54.61 -20.07
C VAL A 15 -13.60 55.21 -19.45
N LEU A 16 -12.70 54.39 -18.93
CA LEU A 16 -11.45 54.84 -18.32
C LEU A 16 -10.51 55.50 -19.34
N GLN A 17 -10.48 55.02 -20.58
CA GLN A 17 -9.70 55.65 -21.65
C GLN A 17 -10.27 57.04 -22.03
N ALA A 18 -11.59 57.21 -21.98
CA ALA A 18 -12.24 58.49 -22.27
C ALA A 18 -12.15 59.49 -21.11
N CYS A 19 -12.29 59.03 -19.86
CA CYS A 19 -12.38 59.89 -18.68
C CYS A 19 -11.06 60.03 -17.92
N GLY A 20 -10.09 59.14 -18.15
CA GLY A 20 -8.78 59.07 -17.49
C GLY A 20 -8.82 58.48 -16.08
N SER A 21 -9.87 58.75 -15.30
CA SER A 21 -10.06 58.16 -13.98
C SER A 21 -11.54 57.92 -13.67
N ILE A 22 -11.82 57.09 -12.66
CA ILE A 22 -13.18 56.82 -12.22
C ILE A 22 -13.82 58.05 -11.56
N GLU A 23 -13.05 58.91 -10.88
CA GLU A 23 -13.55 60.17 -10.30
C GLU A 23 -14.00 61.12 -11.39
N LYS A 24 -13.24 61.22 -12.49
CA LYS A 24 -13.63 62.05 -13.63
C LYS A 24 -14.88 61.51 -14.31
N ALA A 25 -15.04 60.19 -14.38
CA ALA A 25 -16.26 59.57 -14.92
C ALA A 25 -17.50 59.81 -14.03
N LEU A 26 -17.33 59.87 -12.70
CA LEU A 26 -18.40 60.18 -11.75
C LEU A 26 -18.74 61.68 -11.71
N ASN A 27 -17.73 62.55 -11.71
CA ASN A 27 -17.92 64.00 -11.61
C ASN A 27 -18.39 64.65 -12.92
N ASN A 28 -18.10 64.03 -14.07
CA ASN A 28 -18.53 64.51 -15.40
C ASN A 28 -19.10 63.35 -16.24
N PRO A 29 -20.33 62.86 -15.91
CA PRO A 29 -20.90 61.68 -16.56
C PRO A 29 -21.09 61.83 -18.07
N ASP A 30 -21.17 63.05 -18.59
CA ASP A 30 -21.39 63.34 -20.01
C ASP A 30 -20.23 62.90 -20.92
N LEU A 31 -19.03 62.70 -20.36
CA LEU A 31 -17.87 62.14 -21.06
C LEU A 31 -18.07 60.66 -21.42
N VAL A 32 -18.98 59.97 -20.74
CA VAL A 32 -19.35 58.58 -21.05
C VAL A 32 -20.30 58.56 -22.24
N LYS A 33 -19.79 58.17 -23.41
CA LYS A 33 -20.51 58.22 -24.70
C LYS A 33 -21.78 57.35 -24.76
N LYS A 34 -21.86 56.27 -23.99
CA LYS A 34 -23.00 55.32 -24.00
C LYS A 34 -23.96 55.62 -22.85
N PRO A 35 -25.23 55.99 -23.12
CA PRO A 35 -26.19 56.37 -22.08
C PRO A 35 -26.42 55.28 -21.02
N ALA A 36 -26.52 54.02 -21.45
CA ALA A 36 -26.71 52.89 -20.52
C ALA A 36 -25.53 52.68 -19.57
N GLN A 37 -24.30 52.95 -20.02
CA GLN A 37 -23.10 52.86 -19.17
C GLN A 37 -22.98 54.06 -18.24
N ARG A 38 -23.35 55.25 -18.74
CA ARG A 38 -23.42 56.48 -17.96
C ARG A 38 -24.34 56.31 -16.75
N GLN A 39 -25.57 55.85 -16.99
CA GLN A 39 -26.55 55.63 -15.92
C GLN A 39 -26.07 54.57 -14.92
N ALA A 40 -25.55 53.44 -15.40
CA ALA A 40 -25.05 52.38 -14.51
C ALA A 40 -23.88 52.84 -13.61
N ILE A 41 -23.02 53.74 -14.10
CA ILE A 41 -21.91 54.32 -13.32
C ILE A 41 -22.45 55.29 -12.25
N ILE A 42 -23.43 56.13 -12.59
CA ILE A 42 -24.09 57.04 -11.65
C ILE A 42 -24.79 56.24 -10.54
N ASP A 43 -25.57 55.21 -10.92
CA ASP A 43 -26.31 54.37 -9.97
C ASP A 43 -25.38 53.58 -9.03
N SER A 44 -24.11 53.42 -9.40
CA SER A 44 -23.10 52.67 -8.64
C SER A 44 -22.05 53.57 -7.97
N GLU A 45 -22.28 54.88 -7.84
CA GLU A 45 -21.30 55.85 -7.33
C GLU A 45 -20.72 55.48 -5.95
N GLU A 46 -21.58 55.23 -4.96
CA GLU A 46 -21.19 54.83 -3.61
C GLU A 46 -20.34 53.56 -3.61
N GLN A 47 -20.74 52.56 -4.42
CA GLN A 47 -20.01 51.30 -4.56
C GLN A 47 -18.64 51.50 -5.20
N LEU A 48 -18.53 52.37 -6.20
CA LEU A 48 -17.27 52.67 -6.88
C LEU A 48 -16.30 53.43 -5.97
N LYS A 49 -16.78 54.36 -5.15
CA LYS A 49 -15.96 55.07 -4.15
C LYS A 49 -15.39 54.10 -3.11
N ILE A 50 -16.24 53.23 -2.55
CA ILE A 50 -15.81 52.20 -1.59
C ILE A 50 -14.84 51.21 -2.25
N ALA A 51 -15.16 50.74 -3.46
CA ALA A 51 -14.30 49.82 -4.20
C ALA A 51 -12.92 50.45 -4.44
N LYS A 52 -12.87 51.73 -4.83
CA LYS A 52 -11.59 52.44 -4.98
C LYS A 52 -10.83 52.53 -3.66
N GLN A 53 -11.49 52.91 -2.57
CA GLN A 53 -10.83 53.01 -1.26
C GLN A 53 -10.22 51.68 -0.84
N LEU A 54 -10.95 50.57 -1.04
CA LEU A 54 -10.49 49.23 -0.68
C LEU A 54 -9.35 48.70 -1.56
N ILE A 55 -9.25 49.14 -2.82
CA ILE A 55 -8.13 48.75 -3.72
C ILE A 55 -6.96 49.74 -3.69
N THR A 56 -7.13 50.93 -3.10
CA THR A 56 -6.05 51.91 -2.99
C THR A 56 -5.05 51.39 -1.96
N ILE A 57 -3.84 51.10 -2.42
CA ILE A 57 -2.75 50.68 -1.54
C ILE A 57 -2.39 51.87 -0.65
N ASN A 58 -2.49 51.68 0.67
CA ASN A 58 -2.03 52.66 1.62
C ASN A 58 -0.50 52.64 1.68
N CYS A 59 0.13 53.61 1.01
CA CYS A 59 1.59 53.79 1.00
C CYS A 59 2.11 54.64 2.17
N GLU A 60 1.24 55.15 3.04
CA GLU A 60 1.59 55.97 4.21
C GLU A 60 1.77 55.12 5.48
N LEU A 61 1.72 53.79 5.33
CA LEU A 61 1.89 52.88 6.45
C LEU A 61 3.33 52.96 6.95
N GLU A 62 3.51 53.38 8.21
CA GLU A 62 4.81 53.31 8.86
C GLU A 62 5.22 51.84 9.05
N VAL A 63 6.17 51.38 8.23
CA VAL A 63 6.78 50.07 8.38
C VAL A 63 8.01 50.22 9.28
N PRO A 64 8.09 49.51 10.43
CA PRO A 64 9.15 49.71 11.43
C PRO A 64 10.53 49.19 11.01
N LEU A 65 10.69 48.73 9.76
CA LEU A 65 11.91 48.13 9.24
C LEU A 65 12.36 48.87 7.98
N SER A 66 13.64 49.21 7.89
CA SER A 66 14.22 49.84 6.70
C SER A 66 14.46 48.80 5.59
N VAL A 67 14.46 49.20 4.32
CA VAL A 67 14.61 48.29 3.17
C VAL A 67 15.89 47.45 3.26
N GLU A 68 16.93 47.97 3.89
CA GLU A 68 18.23 47.30 4.11
C GLU A 68 18.11 46.09 5.06
N GLN A 69 17.11 46.08 5.95
CA GLN A 69 16.86 44.96 6.87
C GLN A 69 16.11 43.79 6.20
N TRP A 70 15.59 43.98 4.98
CA TRP A 70 14.90 42.95 4.19
C TRP A 70 15.85 42.19 3.26
N GLN A 71 17.16 42.30 3.46
CA GLN A 71 18.13 41.56 2.65
C GLN A 71 18.02 40.05 2.90
N VAL A 72 17.93 39.28 1.82
CA VAL A 72 17.92 37.83 1.87
C VAL A 72 19.28 37.34 2.35
N SER A 73 19.31 36.72 3.54
CA SER A 73 20.51 36.08 4.07
C SER A 73 20.61 34.63 3.58
N SER A 74 21.83 34.08 3.59
CA SER A 74 22.04 32.67 3.27
C SER A 74 21.31 31.77 4.29
N PRO A 75 20.61 30.71 3.84
CA PRO A 75 19.86 29.85 4.74
C PRO A 75 20.79 29.08 5.68
N LYS A 76 20.32 28.85 6.91
CA LYS A 76 21.00 27.97 7.88
C LYS A 76 20.79 26.51 7.46
N LEU A 77 21.70 25.98 6.64
CA LEU A 77 21.58 24.67 6.01
C LEU A 77 21.32 23.53 7.00
N GLU A 78 21.95 23.56 8.18
CA GLU A 78 21.77 22.54 9.22
C GLU A 78 20.34 22.54 9.80
N SER A 79 19.80 23.72 10.10
CA SER A 79 18.42 23.87 10.58
C SER A 79 17.40 23.49 9.51
N LEU A 80 17.68 23.84 8.26
CA LEU A 80 16.82 23.51 7.12
C LEU A 80 16.82 22.01 6.82
N ALA A 81 18.00 21.38 6.81
CA ALA A 81 18.15 19.94 6.63
C ALA A 81 17.49 19.17 7.78
N GLY A 82 17.65 19.61 9.03
CA GLY A 82 16.94 19.04 10.17
C GLY A 82 15.41 19.11 10.01
N PHE A 83 14.89 20.26 9.56
CA PHE A 83 13.47 20.46 9.28
C PHE A 83 12.97 19.60 8.11
N TYR A 84 13.73 19.50 7.02
CA TYR A 84 13.36 18.66 5.87
C TYR A 84 13.43 17.18 6.20
N THR A 85 14.40 16.76 7.01
CA THR A 85 14.45 15.40 7.56
C THR A 85 13.24 15.13 8.44
N HIS A 86 12.91 16.05 9.35
CA HIS A 86 11.73 15.95 10.23
C HIS A 86 10.41 15.80 9.45
N HIS A 87 10.27 16.52 8.33
CA HIS A 87 9.08 16.43 7.47
C HIS A 87 9.23 15.46 6.29
N ASN A 88 10.30 14.66 6.27
CA ASN A 88 10.60 13.68 5.22
C ASN A 88 10.55 14.26 3.79
N LEU A 89 10.97 15.51 3.65
CA LEU A 89 11.04 16.30 2.42
C LEU A 89 12.27 15.90 1.59
N ARG A 90 12.31 14.62 1.17
CA ARG A 90 13.47 13.96 0.53
C ARG A 90 13.97 14.68 -0.73
N THR A 91 13.07 15.23 -1.53
CA THR A 91 13.43 16.00 -2.73
C THR A 91 14.20 17.25 -2.36
N PHE A 92 13.72 18.00 -1.36
CA PHE A 92 14.35 19.23 -0.90
C PHE A 92 15.67 18.99 -0.15
N LEU A 93 15.81 17.86 0.54
CA LEU A 93 17.11 17.41 1.08
C LEU A 93 18.14 17.17 -0.01
N LYS A 94 17.72 16.54 -1.12
CA LYS A 94 18.60 16.26 -2.25
C LYS A 94 19.02 17.56 -2.96
N GLU A 95 18.11 18.52 -3.09
CA GLU A 95 18.39 19.84 -3.66
C GLU A 95 19.32 20.70 -2.79
N LEU A 96 19.32 20.50 -1.47
CA LEU A 96 20.24 21.15 -0.54
C LEU A 96 21.71 20.72 -0.69
N GLY A 97 22.01 19.64 -1.44
CA GLY A 97 23.36 19.09 -1.57
C GLY A 97 23.95 18.52 -0.27
N ALA A 98 23.15 18.44 0.79
CA ALA A 98 23.55 17.89 2.08
C ALA A 98 23.30 16.36 2.10
N ASN A 99 24.35 15.58 2.38
CA ASN A 99 24.17 14.17 2.66
C ASN A 99 23.47 13.99 4.01
N TYR A 100 22.44 13.15 4.02
CA TYR A 100 21.58 12.82 5.18
C TYR A 100 22.39 12.50 6.45
N SER A 101 23.59 11.94 6.27
CA SER A 101 24.52 11.54 7.31
C SER A 101 25.14 12.70 8.09
N THR A 102 25.41 13.86 7.49
CA THR A 102 26.20 14.92 8.14
C THR A 102 25.43 15.70 9.21
N VAL A 103 24.11 15.80 9.08
CA VAL A 103 23.26 16.59 10.00
C VAL A 103 22.78 15.77 11.20
N CYS A 104 22.64 14.45 11.05
CA CYS A 104 22.22 13.57 12.14
C CYS A 104 23.32 13.41 13.22
N HIS A 105 24.60 13.58 12.86
CA HIS A 105 25.72 13.45 13.80
C HIS A 105 25.87 14.63 14.78
N SER A 106 25.30 15.82 14.50
CA SER A 106 25.46 16.99 15.39
C SER A 106 24.41 17.09 16.50
N LYS A 107 23.36 16.25 16.47
CA LYS A 107 22.30 16.19 17.50
C LYS A 107 22.11 14.78 18.10
N SER A 108 23.07 13.88 17.95
CA SER A 108 23.14 12.74 18.85
C SER A 108 23.50 13.27 20.23
N VAL A 109 22.48 13.55 21.05
CA VAL A 109 22.64 13.51 22.51
C VAL A 109 23.45 12.25 22.79
N GLN A 110 24.58 12.37 23.49
CA GLN A 110 25.37 11.22 23.94
C GLN A 110 24.44 10.32 24.74
N LYS A 111 23.78 9.37 24.07
CA LYS A 111 22.99 8.36 24.74
C LYS A 111 23.99 7.46 25.43
N GLN A 112 23.81 7.29 26.74
CA GLN A 112 24.38 6.14 27.43
C GLN A 112 23.66 4.90 26.90
N VAL A 113 24.15 4.37 25.79
CA VAL A 113 23.71 3.09 25.27
C VAL A 113 24.35 2.02 26.18
N PRO A 114 23.57 1.04 26.67
CA PRO A 114 24.12 -0.02 27.49
C PRO A 114 25.24 -0.77 26.78
N SER A 115 26.29 -1.13 27.52
CA SER A 115 27.38 -1.93 26.97
C SER A 115 26.92 -3.38 26.76
N ILE A 116 27.04 -3.86 25.53
CA ILE A 116 26.84 -5.26 25.17
C ILE A 116 28.20 -5.95 25.00
N ARG A 117 28.28 -7.22 25.37
CA ARG A 117 29.51 -8.02 25.27
C ARG A 117 29.41 -9.01 24.11
N ILE A 118 30.50 -9.19 23.37
CA ILE A 118 30.61 -10.35 22.47
C ILE A 118 31.00 -11.55 23.34
N LEU A 119 30.18 -12.59 23.33
CA LEU A 119 30.41 -13.79 24.14
C LEU A 119 30.56 -15.03 23.25
N MET A 120 31.50 -15.88 23.65
CA MET A 120 31.77 -17.18 23.04
C MET A 120 32.09 -18.18 24.16
N ASP A 121 32.06 -19.47 23.82
CA ASP A 121 32.50 -20.56 24.68
C ASP A 121 31.86 -20.54 26.09
N ASP A 122 32.63 -20.86 27.13
CA ASP A 122 32.16 -21.01 28.52
C ASP A 122 31.47 -19.74 29.05
N ALA A 123 31.90 -18.55 28.59
CA ALA A 123 31.27 -17.30 28.96
C ALA A 123 29.85 -17.16 28.37
N LEU A 124 29.64 -17.68 27.16
CA LEU A 124 28.32 -17.75 26.54
C LEU A 124 27.41 -18.76 27.27
N VAL A 125 27.92 -19.96 27.58
CA VAL A 125 27.15 -20.97 28.34
C VAL A 125 26.68 -20.43 29.71
N GLY A 126 27.56 -19.73 30.42
CA GLY A 126 27.23 -19.08 31.69
C GLY A 126 26.21 -17.94 31.54
N GLN A 127 26.19 -17.23 30.41
CA GLN A 127 25.18 -16.20 30.13
C GLN A 127 23.83 -16.81 29.72
N ILE A 128 23.82 -17.89 28.92
CA ILE A 128 22.61 -18.64 28.55
C ILE A 128 21.91 -19.18 29.79
N SER A 129 22.66 -19.71 30.75
CA SER A 129 22.12 -20.22 32.01
C SER A 129 21.34 -19.15 32.78
N ARG A 130 21.82 -17.90 32.77
CA ARG A 130 21.12 -16.75 33.38
C ARG A 130 19.89 -16.33 32.57
N TRP A 131 19.97 -16.40 31.24
CA TRP A 131 18.83 -16.10 30.38
C TRP A 131 17.67 -17.09 30.51
N ARG A 132 17.92 -18.35 30.89
CA ARG A 132 16.86 -19.33 31.17
C ARG A 132 15.97 -18.94 32.35
N GLU A 133 16.42 -18.04 33.22
CA GLU A 133 15.62 -17.52 34.34
C GLU A 133 14.71 -16.35 33.91
N CYS A 134 14.89 -15.83 32.69
CA CYS A 134 14.07 -14.74 32.15
C CYS A 134 12.77 -15.26 31.55
N ALA A 135 11.66 -14.56 31.80
CA ALA A 135 10.41 -14.84 31.10
C ALA A 135 10.39 -14.23 29.68
N GLU A 136 11.08 -13.10 29.46
CA GLU A 136 11.13 -12.41 28.18
C GLU A 136 12.58 -12.14 27.77
N LEU A 137 12.90 -12.41 26.51
CA LEU A 137 14.20 -12.08 25.91
C LEU A 137 13.98 -11.37 24.57
N SER A 138 14.68 -10.25 24.38
CA SER A 138 14.75 -9.56 23.10
C SER A 138 15.89 -10.11 22.25
N LEU A 139 15.66 -10.19 20.95
CA LEU A 139 16.68 -10.57 19.98
C LEU A 139 16.68 -9.70 18.73
N THR A 140 17.85 -9.61 18.09
CA THR A 140 17.99 -9.12 16.71
C THR A 140 19.10 -9.91 16.02
N GLY A 141 18.86 -10.31 14.77
CA GLY A 141 19.89 -10.93 13.93
C GLY A 141 20.47 -9.94 12.94
N ILE A 142 21.72 -10.18 12.55
CA ILE A 142 22.43 -9.39 11.55
C ILE A 142 23.00 -10.34 10.51
N SER A 143 22.69 -10.06 9.24
CA SER A 143 23.32 -10.68 8.08
C SER A 143 24.21 -9.66 7.40
N LEU A 144 25.47 -10.01 7.16
CA LEU A 144 26.39 -9.15 6.43
C LEU A 144 26.03 -9.13 4.93
N PRO A 145 26.25 -8.02 4.21
CA PRO A 145 26.01 -7.93 2.76
C PRO A 145 26.75 -8.98 1.93
N THR A 146 27.88 -9.48 2.44
CA THR A 146 28.66 -10.56 1.82
C THR A 146 27.98 -11.93 1.93
N SER A 147 27.03 -12.09 2.85
CA SER A 147 26.36 -13.35 3.15
C SER A 147 24.89 -13.12 3.61
N PRO A 148 24.05 -12.48 2.77
CA PRO A 148 22.74 -11.94 3.16
C PRO A 148 21.73 -13.01 3.57
N GLN A 149 21.96 -14.27 3.23
CA GLN A 149 21.07 -15.39 3.56
C GLN A 149 21.52 -16.19 4.79
N THR A 150 22.53 -15.69 5.51
CA THR A 150 23.12 -16.36 6.68
C THR A 150 23.06 -15.45 7.91
N LEU A 151 22.86 -16.03 9.09
CA LEU A 151 23.00 -15.31 10.35
C LEU A 151 24.49 -15.10 10.64
N SER A 152 24.97 -13.86 10.59
CA SER A 152 26.36 -13.52 10.91
C SER A 152 26.53 -13.24 12.40
N PHE A 153 25.61 -12.47 12.99
CA PHE A 153 25.60 -12.15 14.41
C PHE A 153 24.19 -12.21 14.97
N LEU A 154 24.08 -12.63 16.22
CA LEU A 154 22.82 -12.65 16.96
C LEU A 154 23.00 -11.94 18.30
N ALA A 155 22.27 -10.84 18.50
CA ALA A 155 22.25 -10.15 19.78
C ALA A 155 21.02 -10.58 20.57
N ILE A 156 21.21 -10.97 21.83
CA ILE A 156 20.16 -11.43 22.75
C ILE A 156 20.32 -10.73 24.09
N GLY A 157 19.19 -10.42 24.73
CA GLY A 157 19.18 -10.22 26.17
C GLY A 157 17.84 -9.72 26.72
N PRO A 158 17.70 -9.70 28.05
CA PRO A 158 16.47 -9.28 28.71
C PRO A 158 16.29 -7.75 28.65
N ASN A 159 15.06 -7.28 28.43
CA ASN A 159 14.78 -5.84 28.31
C ASN A 159 15.06 -5.05 29.59
N ASP A 160 14.88 -5.68 30.75
CA ASP A 160 15.03 -5.06 32.07
C ASP A 160 16.47 -5.06 32.61
N ARG A 161 17.35 -5.88 32.02
CA ARG A 161 18.76 -6.04 32.46
C ARG A 161 19.74 -5.91 31.29
N PRO A 162 20.00 -4.68 30.81
CA PRO A 162 20.92 -4.45 29.70
C PRO A 162 22.37 -4.91 29.91
N SER A 163 22.82 -5.03 31.16
CA SER A 163 24.13 -5.56 31.52
C SER A 163 24.33 -7.05 31.17
N GLU A 164 23.22 -7.75 30.90
CA GLU A 164 23.18 -9.17 30.53
C GLU A 164 23.02 -9.39 29.02
N TRP A 165 23.08 -8.33 28.22
CA TRP A 165 23.03 -8.47 26.77
C TRP A 165 24.33 -9.06 26.23
N ALA A 166 24.22 -9.88 25.20
CA ALA A 166 25.37 -10.39 24.48
C ALA A 166 25.15 -10.52 22.97
N VAL A 167 26.24 -10.36 22.22
CA VAL A 167 26.34 -10.67 20.79
C VAL A 167 27.04 -12.00 20.63
N ILE A 168 26.45 -12.88 19.82
CA ILE A 168 26.96 -14.20 19.48
C ILE A 168 27.42 -14.15 18.02
N PRO A 169 28.73 -14.33 17.73
CA PRO A 169 29.25 -14.35 16.38
C PRO A 169 29.09 -15.76 15.76
N PHE A 170 28.38 -15.85 14.65
CA PHE A 170 28.21 -17.08 13.86
C PHE A 170 29.09 -17.14 12.61
N SER A 171 29.56 -15.99 12.11
CA SER A 171 30.35 -15.90 10.87
C SER A 171 31.87 -15.99 11.09
N GLU A 172 32.35 -15.80 12.32
CA GLU A 172 33.80 -15.73 12.59
C GLU A 172 34.40 -17.11 12.84
N GLN A 173 33.74 -17.94 13.64
CA GLN A 173 34.14 -19.31 13.99
C GLN A 173 32.90 -20.16 14.32
N PRO A 174 32.93 -21.49 14.10
CA PRO A 174 31.88 -22.36 14.59
C PRO A 174 31.80 -22.29 16.11
N LEU A 175 30.59 -22.27 16.65
CA LEU A 175 30.38 -22.37 18.10
C LEU A 175 30.79 -23.76 18.56
N LYS A 176 31.29 -23.88 19.80
CA LYS A 176 31.50 -25.19 20.43
C LYS A 176 30.16 -25.92 20.57
N ASP A 177 30.17 -27.24 20.46
CA ASP A 177 28.97 -28.10 20.57
C ASP A 177 28.15 -27.81 21.83
N GLU A 178 28.81 -27.55 22.96
CA GLU A 178 28.16 -27.20 24.22
C GLU A 178 27.38 -25.87 24.14
N CYS A 179 27.92 -24.87 23.44
CA CYS A 179 27.24 -23.59 23.21
C CYS A 179 26.05 -23.76 22.26
N GLU A 180 26.22 -24.54 21.19
CA GLU A 180 25.13 -24.84 20.28
C GLU A 180 23.98 -25.55 20.99
N LEU A 181 24.28 -26.57 21.80
CA LEU A 181 23.28 -27.30 22.58
C LEU A 181 22.58 -26.37 23.58
N ALA A 182 23.33 -25.56 24.31
CA ALA A 182 22.77 -24.63 25.28
C ALA A 182 21.84 -23.59 24.62
N LEU A 183 22.20 -23.09 23.42
CA LEU A 183 21.33 -22.20 22.65
C LEU A 183 20.09 -22.91 22.12
N ARG A 184 20.23 -24.13 21.58
CA ARG A 184 19.08 -24.93 21.10
C ARG A 184 18.06 -25.12 22.20
N ASP A 185 18.51 -25.52 23.38
CA ASP A 185 17.65 -25.67 24.55
C ASP A 185 16.99 -24.36 24.98
N LEU A 186 17.73 -23.23 24.95
CA LEU A 186 17.19 -21.91 25.29
C LEU A 186 16.06 -21.51 24.34
N PHE A 187 16.26 -21.70 23.03
CA PHE A 187 15.24 -21.41 22.03
C PHE A 187 14.05 -22.36 22.12
N ALA A 188 14.26 -23.63 22.47
CA ALA A 188 13.21 -24.62 22.65
C ALA A 188 12.42 -24.48 23.97
N ASP A 189 12.81 -23.58 24.89
CA ASP A 189 12.11 -23.38 26.15
C ASP A 189 10.82 -22.57 25.96
N GLU A 190 9.67 -23.23 26.13
CA GLU A 190 8.33 -22.63 26.02
C GLU A 190 8.07 -21.52 27.07
N LYS A 191 8.84 -21.49 28.16
CA LYS A 191 8.71 -20.44 29.19
C LYS A 191 9.28 -19.11 28.74
N ILE A 192 10.13 -19.11 27.71
CA ILE A 192 10.80 -17.91 27.20
C ILE A 192 9.97 -17.33 26.06
N CYS A 193 9.58 -16.08 26.24
CA CYS A 193 8.85 -15.28 25.29
C CYS A 193 9.84 -14.43 24.48
N TRP A 194 9.97 -14.72 23.18
CA TRP A 194 10.91 -14.01 22.29
C TRP A 194 10.31 -12.71 21.73
N ILE A 195 11.07 -11.62 21.85
CA ILE A 195 10.69 -10.27 21.42
C ILE A 195 11.65 -9.79 20.33
N GLY A 196 11.13 -9.15 19.29
CA GLY A 196 11.98 -8.56 18.27
C GLY A 196 11.25 -7.63 17.32
N HIS A 197 11.88 -7.39 16.18
CA HIS A 197 11.37 -6.54 15.11
C HIS A 197 11.53 -7.25 13.78
N ASP A 198 10.42 -7.42 13.05
CA ASP A 198 10.42 -8.17 11.78
C ASP A 198 11.06 -9.56 11.95
N LEU A 199 10.49 -10.34 12.87
CA LEU A 199 11.02 -11.61 13.34
C LEU A 199 10.94 -12.71 12.29
N LYS A 200 9.99 -12.68 11.35
CA LYS A 200 9.86 -13.75 10.36
C LYS A 200 11.13 -13.96 9.52
N PRO A 201 11.74 -12.94 8.89
CA PRO A 201 13.06 -13.07 8.27
C PRO A 201 14.11 -13.69 9.19
N LEU A 202 14.10 -13.30 10.47
CA LEU A 202 15.03 -13.83 11.47
C LEU A 202 14.76 -15.29 11.82
N LEU A 203 13.50 -15.75 11.84
CA LEU A 203 13.15 -17.16 12.04
C LEU A 203 13.81 -18.06 10.98
N HIS A 204 13.79 -17.67 9.71
CA HIS A 204 14.48 -18.44 8.66
C HIS A 204 15.98 -18.58 8.93
N LEU A 205 16.62 -17.50 9.38
CA LEU A 205 18.05 -17.49 9.68
C LEU A 205 18.38 -18.35 10.92
N LEU A 206 17.51 -18.33 11.94
CA LEU A 206 17.64 -19.14 13.14
C LEU A 206 17.47 -20.63 12.83
N TRP A 207 16.48 -21.00 12.02
CA TRP A 207 16.25 -22.39 11.62
C TRP A 207 17.40 -22.98 10.80
N LYS A 208 18.05 -22.18 9.95
CA LYS A 208 19.30 -22.57 9.26
C LYS A 208 20.46 -22.85 10.22
N LYS A 209 20.42 -22.29 11.45
CA LYS A 209 21.37 -22.58 12.54
C LYS A 209 20.83 -23.63 13.52
N ASN A 210 19.75 -24.31 13.17
CA ASN A 210 19.04 -25.29 14.00
C ASN A 210 18.56 -24.71 15.34
N LEU A 211 18.27 -23.41 15.40
CA LEU A 211 17.68 -22.73 16.55
C LEU A 211 16.19 -22.54 16.27
N HIS A 212 15.34 -23.19 17.08
CA HIS A 212 13.89 -23.21 16.87
C HIS A 212 13.19 -22.58 18.07
N PRO A 213 12.82 -21.28 18.00
CA PRO A 213 12.08 -20.62 19.07
C PRO A 213 10.74 -21.32 19.31
N ALA A 214 10.50 -21.83 20.52
CA ALA A 214 9.25 -22.50 20.87
C ALA A 214 8.08 -21.52 21.05
N SER A 215 8.36 -20.28 21.46
CA SER A 215 7.35 -19.24 21.68
C SER A 215 7.84 -17.87 21.20
N VAL A 216 7.39 -17.47 20.01
CA VAL A 216 7.55 -16.09 19.56
C VAL A 216 6.45 -15.26 20.20
N GLY A 217 6.81 -14.26 21.00
CA GLY A 217 5.86 -13.55 21.84
C GLY A 217 5.47 -12.17 21.33
N PHE A 218 6.42 -11.42 20.79
CA PHE A 218 6.14 -10.04 20.40
C PHE A 218 7.01 -9.58 19.22
N ASP A 219 6.36 -9.41 18.06
CA ASP A 219 6.94 -8.71 16.92
C ASP A 219 6.47 -7.24 16.91
N THR A 220 7.42 -6.33 17.08
CA THR A 220 7.15 -4.88 17.12
C THR A 220 6.68 -4.30 15.79
N MET A 221 7.06 -4.88 14.65
CA MET A 221 6.57 -4.46 13.33
C MET A 221 5.09 -4.86 13.15
N LEU A 222 4.72 -6.10 13.51
CA LEU A 222 3.32 -6.54 13.48
C LEU A 222 2.45 -5.75 14.47
N ALA A 223 2.94 -5.51 15.68
CA ALA A 223 2.22 -4.69 16.67
C ALA A 223 2.01 -3.26 16.18
N SER A 224 3.05 -2.64 15.61
CA SER A 224 2.96 -1.30 15.01
C SER A 224 1.96 -1.26 13.85
N TYR A 225 1.97 -2.29 13.00
CA TYR A 225 1.03 -2.41 11.90
C TYR A 225 -0.43 -2.50 12.36
N LEU A 226 -0.72 -3.29 13.40
CA LEU A 226 -2.07 -3.36 13.97
C LEU A 226 -2.53 -2.03 14.56
N VAL A 227 -1.64 -1.31 15.25
CA VAL A 227 -1.93 0.00 15.85
C VAL A 227 -2.21 1.05 14.78
N SER A 228 -1.50 0.99 13.65
CA SER A 228 -1.51 2.03 12.60
C SER A 228 -1.50 1.46 11.18
N ALA A 229 -2.51 0.64 10.83
CA ALA A 229 -2.56 -0.10 9.55
C ALA A 229 -2.63 0.75 8.26
N HIS A 230 -2.91 2.05 8.40
CA HIS A 230 -2.91 3.01 7.29
C HIS A 230 -1.51 3.57 6.98
N SER A 231 -0.57 3.45 7.93
CA SER A 231 0.81 3.86 7.74
C SER A 231 1.55 2.85 6.88
N HIS A 232 2.58 3.30 6.19
CA HIS A 232 3.57 2.43 5.55
C HIS A 232 4.90 2.43 6.31
N ARG A 233 4.95 3.12 7.45
CA ARG A 233 6.15 3.35 8.24
C ARG A 233 6.14 2.44 9.47
N HIS A 234 6.83 1.30 9.33
CA HIS A 234 6.89 0.27 10.37
C HIS A 234 8.31 -0.26 10.58
N ARG A 235 9.34 0.34 9.97
CA ARG A 235 10.73 -0.03 10.22
C ARG A 235 11.17 0.46 11.59
N LEU A 236 12.10 -0.25 12.23
CA LEU A 236 12.56 0.06 13.58
C LEU A 236 13.03 1.51 13.72
N GLU A 237 13.76 2.01 12.74
CA GLU A 237 14.30 3.38 12.70
C GLU A 237 13.18 4.42 12.53
N GLU A 238 12.15 4.09 11.74
CA GLU A 238 10.98 4.94 11.56
C GLU A 238 10.16 5.00 12.85
N LEU A 239 10.00 3.88 13.55
CA LEU A 239 9.30 3.81 14.83
C LEU A 239 10.08 4.52 15.95
N ALA A 240 11.40 4.41 15.96
CA ALA A 240 12.25 5.15 16.89
C ALA A 240 12.05 6.66 16.73
N HIS A 241 11.95 7.12 15.48
CA HIS A 241 11.65 8.51 15.18
C HIS A 241 10.22 8.90 15.60
N ASP A 242 9.22 8.10 15.22
CA ASP A 242 7.82 8.45 15.42
C ASP A 242 7.41 8.47 16.90
N TYR A 243 7.96 7.56 17.72
CA TYR A 243 7.64 7.49 19.16
C TYR A 243 8.57 8.30 20.06
N PHE A 244 9.84 8.47 19.69
CA PHE A 244 10.84 9.08 20.58
C PHE A 244 11.57 10.28 19.99
N GLY A 245 11.31 10.64 18.73
CA GLY A 245 12.07 11.66 18.01
C GLY A 245 13.54 11.27 17.78
N GLU A 246 13.86 9.98 17.93
CA GLU A 246 15.23 9.46 17.82
C GLU A 246 15.55 9.15 16.36
N TYR A 247 16.58 9.81 15.83
CA TYR A 247 17.05 9.55 14.48
C TYR A 247 18.09 8.44 14.51
N VAL A 248 17.71 7.30 13.96
CA VAL A 248 18.55 6.11 13.84
C VAL A 248 18.70 5.82 12.36
N SER A 249 19.88 5.41 11.94
CA SER A 249 20.13 5.05 10.54
C SER A 249 21.00 3.81 10.50
N ASP A 250 20.68 2.90 9.57
CA ASP A 250 21.57 1.78 9.33
C ASP A 250 22.96 2.27 8.92
N PRO A 251 24.01 1.71 9.53
CA PRO A 251 25.37 2.02 9.16
C PRO A 251 25.68 1.48 7.75
N GLU A 252 26.67 2.09 7.09
CA GLU A 252 27.00 1.75 5.70
C GLU A 252 27.42 0.27 5.52
N TRP A 253 28.03 -0.34 6.54
CA TRP A 253 28.49 -1.74 6.49
C TRP A 253 27.35 -2.78 6.47
N ILE A 254 26.11 -2.40 6.80
CA ILE A 254 24.91 -3.26 6.70
C ILE A 254 24.22 -3.11 5.35
N LYS A 255 24.41 -1.98 4.67
CA LYS A 255 23.73 -1.71 3.41
C LYS A 255 24.37 -2.54 2.29
N PRO A 256 23.59 -3.02 1.31
CA PRO A 256 24.17 -3.59 0.10
C PRO A 256 25.01 -2.52 -0.61
N GLY A 257 26.30 -2.78 -0.77
CA GLY A 257 27.23 -1.89 -1.47
C GLY A 257 26.82 -1.67 -2.93
N LYS A 258 27.37 -0.62 -3.57
CA LYS A 258 27.21 -0.46 -5.03
C LYS A 258 27.86 -1.65 -5.73
N LYS A 259 27.35 -2.04 -6.91
CA LYS A 259 27.91 -3.14 -7.72
C LYS A 259 29.44 -2.99 -7.83
N GLY A 260 30.18 -3.92 -7.22
CA GLY A 260 31.65 -3.98 -7.26
C GLY A 260 32.39 -3.38 -6.05
N GLU A 261 31.71 -2.74 -5.10
CA GLU A 261 32.32 -2.25 -3.86
C GLU A 261 32.26 -3.34 -2.77
N MET A 262 33.42 -3.75 -2.26
CA MET A 262 33.52 -4.64 -1.10
C MET A 262 33.50 -3.77 0.16
N LEU A 263 32.42 -3.84 0.93
CA LEU A 263 32.32 -3.13 2.22
C LEU A 263 33.19 -3.83 3.26
N SER A 264 33.97 -3.04 4.00
CA SER A 264 34.72 -3.55 5.14
C SER A 264 33.77 -4.03 6.25
N PRO A 265 34.08 -5.14 6.94
CA PRO A 265 33.32 -5.57 8.11
C PRO A 265 33.41 -4.52 9.23
N PRO A 266 32.42 -4.45 10.14
CA PRO A 266 32.44 -3.50 11.24
C PRO A 266 33.57 -3.80 12.24
N SER A 267 34.04 -2.76 12.95
CA SER A 267 34.83 -2.98 14.17
C SER A 267 33.94 -3.55 15.29
N THR A 268 34.57 -4.16 16.29
CA THR A 268 33.88 -4.66 17.50
C THR A 268 33.04 -3.58 18.17
N GLU A 269 33.55 -2.35 18.28
CA GLU A 269 32.85 -1.21 18.87
C GLU A 269 31.64 -0.80 18.02
N GLN A 270 31.77 -0.80 16.69
CA GLN A 270 30.67 -0.49 15.79
C GLN A 270 29.55 -1.54 15.86
N LEU A 271 29.92 -2.82 15.87
CA LEU A 271 28.98 -3.93 15.96
C LEU A 271 28.23 -3.92 17.29
N THR A 272 28.96 -3.80 18.41
CA THR A 272 28.39 -3.78 19.76
C THR A 272 27.49 -2.55 19.96
N ALA A 273 27.91 -1.35 19.54
CA ALA A 273 27.08 -0.16 19.61
C ALA A 273 25.77 -0.32 18.83
N TYR A 274 25.85 -0.85 17.60
CA TYR A 274 24.66 -1.09 16.77
C TYR A 274 23.72 -2.13 17.39
N CYS A 275 24.24 -3.26 17.87
CA CYS A 275 23.43 -4.29 18.52
C CYS A 275 22.75 -3.77 19.79
N SER A 276 23.48 -3.03 20.64
CA SER A 276 22.90 -2.43 21.84
C SER A 276 21.81 -1.43 21.50
N GLU A 277 22.01 -0.57 20.49
CA GLU A 277 20.99 0.39 20.08
C GLU A 277 19.72 -0.32 19.61
N ARG A 278 19.84 -1.38 18.80
CA ARG A 278 18.69 -2.15 18.33
C ARG A 278 17.92 -2.83 19.47
N LEU A 279 18.60 -3.54 20.38
CA LEU A 279 17.93 -4.19 21.52
C LEU A 279 17.24 -3.16 22.43
N LEU A 280 17.87 -2.01 22.66
CA LEU A 280 17.27 -0.91 23.42
C LEU A 280 15.99 -0.38 22.75
N LEU A 281 16.04 -0.15 21.44
CA LEU A 281 14.89 0.32 20.68
C LEU A 281 13.76 -0.71 20.67
N ILE A 282 14.07 -1.99 20.44
CA ILE A 282 13.09 -3.09 20.47
C ILE A 282 12.36 -3.11 21.81
N GLY A 283 13.08 -3.04 22.94
CA GLY A 283 12.49 -3.00 24.28
C GLY A 283 11.57 -1.79 24.48
N LYS A 284 12.06 -0.58 24.17
CA LYS A 284 11.29 0.67 24.30
C LYS A 284 10.03 0.67 23.42
N ILE A 285 10.16 0.22 22.17
CA ILE A 285 9.05 0.15 21.21
C ILE A 285 8.03 -0.90 21.66
N ARG A 286 8.49 -2.07 22.14
CA ARG A 286 7.61 -3.11 22.69
C ARG A 286 6.77 -2.57 23.84
N GLU A 287 7.36 -1.84 24.79
CA GLU A 287 6.60 -1.24 25.89
C GLU A 287 5.54 -0.25 25.41
N GLN A 288 5.92 0.65 24.49
CA GLN A 288 5.01 1.66 23.95
C GLN A 288 3.87 1.02 23.16
N LEU A 289 4.18 0.06 22.29
CA LEU A 289 3.19 -0.65 21.48
C LEU A 289 2.27 -1.54 22.33
N SER A 290 2.77 -2.15 23.40
CA SER A 290 1.93 -2.93 24.32
C SER A 290 0.82 -2.07 24.94
N ARG A 291 1.14 -0.84 25.34
CA ARG A 291 0.16 0.11 25.87
C ARG A 291 -0.87 0.55 24.83
N GLU A 292 -0.42 0.78 23.59
CA GLU A 292 -1.34 1.15 22.48
C GLU A 292 -2.24 -0.02 22.07
N LEU A 293 -1.72 -1.25 22.00
CA LEU A 293 -2.52 -2.45 21.74
C LEU A 293 -3.58 -2.64 22.83
N GLU A 294 -3.25 -2.44 24.10
CA GLU A 294 -4.22 -2.52 25.20
C GLU A 294 -5.29 -1.42 25.10
N LYS A 295 -4.87 -0.17 24.91
CA LYS A 295 -5.76 0.98 24.74
C LYS A 295 -6.76 0.79 23.59
N GLN A 296 -6.31 0.17 22.49
CA GLN A 296 -7.15 -0.13 21.33
C GLN A 296 -7.85 -1.50 21.41
N LYS A 297 -7.65 -2.27 22.49
CA LYS A 297 -8.20 -3.63 22.68
C LYS A 297 -7.79 -4.64 21.59
N LEU A 298 -6.57 -4.50 21.06
CA LEU A 298 -6.01 -5.32 19.99
C LEU A 298 -5.15 -6.50 20.49
N ASN A 299 -4.95 -6.63 21.81
CA ASN A 299 -4.10 -7.68 22.41
C ASN A 299 -4.50 -9.10 21.99
N ALA A 300 -5.80 -9.41 21.96
CA ALA A 300 -6.27 -10.73 21.54
C ALA A 300 -6.00 -10.98 20.05
N LEU A 301 -6.31 -10.01 19.18
CA LEU A 301 -6.01 -10.12 17.75
C LEU A 301 -4.50 -10.30 17.49
N PHE A 302 -3.65 -9.56 18.19
CA PHE A 302 -2.20 -9.66 18.07
C PHE A 302 -1.69 -11.05 18.49
N ARG A 303 -2.04 -11.49 19.70
CA ARG A 303 -1.52 -12.73 20.29
C ARG A 303 -2.15 -13.99 19.69
N ASP A 304 -3.45 -13.97 19.39
CA ASP A 304 -4.20 -15.17 19.02
C ASP A 304 -4.28 -15.35 17.49
N VAL A 305 -3.98 -14.31 16.71
CA VAL A 305 -4.01 -14.35 15.23
C VAL A 305 -2.68 -13.95 14.60
N GLU A 306 -2.18 -12.73 14.80
CA GLU A 306 -1.04 -12.23 14.02
C GLU A 306 0.28 -12.95 14.34
N VAL A 307 0.58 -13.14 15.62
CA VAL A 307 1.83 -13.77 16.06
C VAL A 307 1.89 -15.26 15.67
N PRO A 308 0.88 -16.10 15.93
CA PRO A 308 0.89 -17.50 15.49
C PRO A 308 0.93 -17.64 13.97
N LEU A 309 0.21 -16.78 13.25
CA LEU A 309 0.21 -16.78 11.78
C LEU A 309 1.59 -16.50 11.21
N MET A 310 2.39 -15.64 11.84
CA MET A 310 3.76 -15.34 11.40
C MET A 310 4.62 -16.60 11.30
N GLU A 311 4.55 -17.49 12.28
CA GLU A 311 5.31 -18.74 12.29
C GLU A 311 4.82 -19.70 11.21
N VAL A 312 3.50 -19.83 11.04
CA VAL A 312 2.91 -20.64 9.96
C VAL A 312 3.39 -20.15 8.61
N LEU A 313 3.38 -18.83 8.37
CA LEU A 313 3.87 -18.25 7.14
C LEU A 313 5.38 -18.51 6.97
N ALA A 314 6.18 -18.33 8.02
CA ALA A 314 7.61 -18.61 7.96
C ALA A 314 7.89 -20.08 7.54
N ARG A 315 7.14 -21.05 8.09
CA ARG A 315 7.25 -22.46 7.69
C ARG A 315 6.83 -22.67 6.23
N MET A 316 5.74 -22.06 5.79
CA MET A 316 5.30 -22.11 4.38
C MET A 316 6.34 -21.53 3.41
N GLU A 317 6.98 -20.42 3.78
CA GLU A 317 8.04 -19.79 2.96
C GLU A 317 9.27 -20.69 2.88
N THR A 318 9.60 -21.39 3.97
CA THR A 318 10.75 -22.31 4.03
C THR A 318 10.50 -23.59 3.22
N GLU A 319 9.27 -24.12 3.26
CA GLU A 319 8.88 -25.29 2.47
C GLU A 319 8.81 -24.98 0.96
N GLY A 320 8.31 -23.79 0.59
CA GLY A 320 8.19 -23.39 -0.81
C GLY A 320 7.20 -24.22 -1.63
N ILE A 321 7.23 -24.05 -2.95
CA ILE A 321 6.40 -24.80 -3.90
C ILE A 321 7.20 -25.20 -5.13
N PHE A 322 7.11 -26.46 -5.53
CA PHE A 322 7.80 -26.97 -6.71
C PHE A 322 7.21 -26.41 -8.01
N LEU A 323 8.09 -26.12 -8.97
CA LEU A 323 7.74 -25.62 -10.30
C LEU A 323 8.37 -26.51 -11.40
N ASP A 324 7.56 -27.09 -12.26
CA ASP A 324 8.01 -27.80 -13.45
C ASP A 324 8.42 -26.82 -14.55
N LEU A 325 9.73 -26.63 -14.69
CA LEU A 325 10.32 -25.74 -15.69
C LEU A 325 9.99 -26.15 -17.13
N LYS A 326 9.84 -27.46 -17.40
CA LYS A 326 9.56 -27.96 -18.75
C LYS A 326 8.20 -27.49 -19.26
N VAL A 327 7.19 -27.48 -18.38
CA VAL A 327 5.84 -27.00 -18.72
C VAL A 327 5.88 -25.52 -19.09
N LEU A 328 6.71 -24.72 -18.42
CA LEU A 328 6.87 -23.30 -18.75
C LEU A 328 7.65 -23.08 -20.05
N ASP A 329 8.68 -23.88 -20.33
CA ASP A 329 9.42 -23.80 -21.58
C ASP A 329 8.55 -24.20 -22.79
N ASP A 330 7.75 -25.26 -22.68
CA ASP A 330 6.79 -25.63 -23.73
C ASP A 330 5.76 -24.51 -23.95
N LEU A 331 5.35 -23.81 -22.87
CA LEU A 331 4.43 -22.67 -22.96
C LEU A 331 5.11 -21.43 -23.57
N ARG A 332 6.41 -21.23 -23.34
CA ARG A 332 7.19 -20.12 -23.92
C ARG A 332 7.08 -20.14 -25.44
N ASP A 333 7.35 -21.29 -26.06
CA ASP A 333 7.33 -21.42 -27.52
C ASP A 333 5.95 -21.09 -28.10
N VAL A 334 4.88 -21.61 -27.47
CA VAL A 334 3.49 -21.34 -27.87
C VAL A 334 3.14 -19.84 -27.77
N LEU A 335 3.57 -19.18 -26.69
CA LEU A 335 3.33 -17.76 -26.51
C LEU A 335 4.12 -16.93 -27.53
N GLU A 336 5.39 -17.24 -27.75
CA GLU A 336 6.25 -16.49 -28.68
C GLU A 336 5.76 -16.60 -30.12
N GLU A 337 5.32 -17.78 -30.56
CA GLU A 337 4.72 -17.95 -31.88
C GLU A 337 3.47 -17.08 -32.07
N ARG A 338 2.55 -17.08 -31.09
CA ARG A 338 1.32 -16.27 -31.18
C ARG A 338 1.61 -14.77 -31.10
N ILE A 339 2.54 -14.35 -30.23
CA ILE A 339 2.98 -12.96 -30.11
C ILE A 339 3.58 -12.46 -31.43
N LEU A 340 4.39 -13.27 -32.10
CA LEU A 340 4.96 -12.97 -33.42
C LEU A 340 3.88 -12.89 -34.51
N SER A 341 2.91 -13.81 -34.51
CA SER A 341 1.76 -13.77 -35.43
C SER A 341 0.98 -12.46 -35.29
N ILE A 342 0.60 -12.11 -34.06
CA ILE A 342 -0.18 -10.89 -33.80
C ILE A 342 0.61 -9.65 -34.21
N ARG A 343 1.92 -9.62 -33.95
CA ARG A 343 2.77 -8.50 -34.39
C ARG A 343 2.71 -8.31 -35.91
N ARG A 344 2.85 -9.39 -36.68
CA ARG A 344 2.75 -9.36 -38.15
C ARG A 344 1.36 -8.91 -38.61
N GLU A 345 0.29 -9.40 -37.97
CA GLU A 345 -1.09 -9.01 -38.28
C GLU A 345 -1.34 -7.52 -38.02
N VAL A 346 -0.81 -6.98 -36.92
CA VAL A 346 -0.92 -5.55 -36.59
C VAL A 346 -0.10 -4.71 -37.55
N GLU A 347 1.15 -5.08 -37.84
CA GLU A 347 2.03 -4.38 -38.79
C GLU A 347 1.41 -4.32 -40.19
N ALA A 348 0.83 -5.43 -40.67
CA ALA A 348 0.11 -5.47 -41.93
C ALA A 348 -1.14 -4.56 -41.94
N SER A 349 -1.84 -4.47 -40.81
CA SER A 349 -3.05 -3.65 -40.67
C SER A 349 -2.75 -2.15 -40.63
N VAL A 350 -1.59 -1.75 -40.10
CA VAL A 350 -1.24 -0.34 -39.86
C VAL A 350 -0.13 0.21 -40.75
N GLY A 351 0.44 -0.64 -41.62
CA GLY A 351 1.40 -0.24 -42.65
C GLY A 351 2.79 0.13 -42.12
N GLY A 352 3.25 -0.49 -41.03
CA GLY A 352 4.60 -0.29 -40.52
C GLY A 352 4.87 -0.88 -39.14
N GLU A 353 6.15 -0.96 -38.78
CA GLU A 353 6.60 -1.46 -37.47
C GLU A 353 6.14 -0.55 -36.32
N CYS A 354 5.66 -1.14 -35.24
CA CYS A 354 5.27 -0.43 -34.03
C CYS A 354 5.58 -1.25 -32.78
N ASN A 355 6.24 -0.63 -31.79
CA ASN A 355 6.44 -1.29 -30.50
C ASN A 355 5.16 -1.22 -29.67
N LEU A 356 4.41 -2.33 -29.66
CA LEU A 356 3.14 -2.48 -28.93
C LEU A 356 3.29 -2.44 -27.40
N ASN A 357 4.51 -2.59 -26.89
CA ASN A 357 4.83 -2.45 -25.46
C ASN A 357 5.05 -0.99 -25.04
N SER A 358 5.32 -0.07 -25.97
CA SER A 358 5.56 1.34 -25.66
C SER A 358 4.25 2.13 -25.65
N PRO A 359 3.79 2.65 -24.49
CA PRO A 359 2.53 3.41 -24.42
C PRO A 359 2.52 4.64 -25.33
N LYS A 360 3.69 5.27 -25.54
CA LYS A 360 3.83 6.45 -26.39
C LYS A 360 3.65 6.10 -27.87
N GLN A 361 4.34 5.06 -28.36
CA GLN A 361 4.20 4.62 -29.75
C GLN A 361 2.81 4.08 -30.02
N LEU A 362 2.23 3.35 -29.07
CA LEU A 362 0.87 2.86 -29.20
C LEU A 362 -0.17 3.99 -29.21
N SER A 363 0.01 5.02 -28.37
CA SER A 363 -0.84 6.21 -28.38
C SER A 363 -0.78 6.93 -29.73
N GLU A 364 0.41 7.06 -30.32
CA GLU A 364 0.59 7.66 -31.65
C GLU A 364 -0.06 6.80 -32.75
N LEU A 365 0.05 5.48 -32.66
CA LEU A 365 -0.61 4.55 -33.55
C LEU A 365 -2.14 4.69 -33.50
N LEU A 366 -2.73 4.61 -32.29
CA LEU A 366 -4.17 4.58 -32.10
C LEU A 366 -4.84 5.92 -32.42
N TYR A 367 -4.28 7.02 -31.93
CA TYR A 367 -4.94 8.33 -32.00
C TYR A 367 -4.39 9.21 -33.12
N GLY A 368 -3.13 9.02 -33.50
CA GLY A 368 -2.50 9.74 -34.61
C GLY A 368 -2.77 9.07 -35.95
N LYS A 369 -2.26 7.84 -36.14
CA LYS A 369 -2.36 7.13 -37.43
C LYS A 369 -3.77 6.60 -37.72
N LEU A 370 -4.38 5.92 -36.75
CA LEU A 370 -5.72 5.33 -36.91
C LEU A 370 -6.86 6.33 -36.65
N GLY A 371 -6.55 7.52 -36.12
CA GLY A 371 -7.53 8.59 -35.90
C GLY A 371 -8.63 8.25 -34.90
N LEU A 372 -8.42 7.28 -34.00
CA LEU A 372 -9.41 6.92 -32.98
C LEU A 372 -9.59 8.07 -31.98
N LYS A 373 -10.81 8.24 -31.44
CA LYS A 373 -11.07 9.28 -30.45
C LYS A 373 -10.57 8.82 -29.06
N PRO A 374 -9.64 9.54 -28.42
CA PRO A 374 -9.14 9.15 -27.11
C PRO A 374 -10.19 9.37 -26.01
N PRO A 375 -10.46 8.39 -25.14
CA PRO A 375 -11.48 8.50 -24.11
C PRO A 375 -11.01 9.27 -22.86
N LYS A 376 -9.70 9.20 -22.55
CA LYS A 376 -9.09 9.85 -21.37
C LYS A 376 -7.71 10.40 -21.68
N LYS A 377 -7.39 11.58 -21.15
CA LYS A 377 -6.06 12.22 -21.19
C LYS A 377 -5.40 12.12 -19.81
N THR A 378 -4.15 11.69 -19.78
CA THR A 378 -3.29 11.62 -18.59
C THR A 378 -2.22 12.71 -18.64
N ALA A 379 -1.48 12.91 -17.55
CA ALA A 379 -0.39 13.89 -17.47
C ALA A 379 0.71 13.65 -18.53
N THR A 380 0.91 12.41 -18.96
CA THR A 380 1.97 11.98 -19.89
C THR A 380 1.47 11.75 -21.33
N GLY A 381 0.18 11.98 -21.62
CA GLY A 381 -0.41 11.72 -22.95
C GLY A 381 -1.78 11.05 -22.86
N PHE A 382 -2.28 10.51 -23.97
CA PHE A 382 -3.54 9.74 -23.95
C PHE A 382 -3.32 8.36 -23.32
N SER A 383 -4.30 7.88 -22.54
CA SER A 383 -4.17 6.56 -21.93
C SER A 383 -4.19 5.48 -23.00
N THR A 384 -3.41 4.42 -22.77
CA THR A 384 -3.47 3.18 -23.53
C THR A 384 -3.69 1.98 -22.60
N ASP A 385 -4.15 2.17 -21.36
CA ASP A 385 -4.39 1.07 -20.42
C ASP A 385 -5.46 0.08 -20.93
N ALA A 386 -5.57 -1.08 -20.26
CA ALA A 386 -6.52 -2.11 -20.65
C ALA A 386 -7.97 -1.60 -20.66
N GLU A 387 -8.40 -0.82 -19.66
CA GLU A 387 -9.74 -0.23 -19.58
C GLU A 387 -10.03 0.69 -20.78
N THR A 388 -9.06 1.51 -21.18
CA THR A 388 -9.14 2.40 -22.33
C THR A 388 -9.25 1.61 -23.62
N LEU A 389 -8.41 0.58 -23.81
CA LEU A 389 -8.44 -0.26 -24.99
C LEU A 389 -9.75 -1.07 -25.08
N GLU A 390 -10.25 -1.59 -23.97
CA GLU A 390 -11.55 -2.27 -23.90
C GLU A 390 -12.71 -1.34 -24.28
N SER A 391 -12.69 -0.08 -23.82
CA SER A 391 -13.70 0.91 -24.21
C SER A 391 -13.69 1.27 -25.70
N LEU A 392 -12.55 1.07 -26.37
CA LEU A 392 -12.38 1.27 -27.80
C LEU A 392 -12.63 -0.02 -28.61
N SER A 393 -12.86 -1.16 -27.93
CA SER A 393 -13.12 -2.44 -28.58
C SER A 393 -14.32 -2.34 -29.53
N GLY A 394 -14.22 -2.96 -30.71
CA GLY A 394 -15.20 -2.82 -31.79
C GLY A 394 -15.03 -1.59 -32.69
N SER A 395 -14.24 -0.58 -32.29
CA SER A 395 -13.93 0.57 -33.17
C SER A 395 -12.98 0.21 -34.30
N HIS A 396 -12.06 -0.74 -34.07
CA HIS A 396 -11.10 -1.21 -35.06
C HIS A 396 -10.58 -2.63 -34.72
N PRO A 397 -10.41 -3.54 -35.70
CA PRO A 397 -9.95 -4.92 -35.45
C PRO A 397 -8.61 -5.03 -34.70
N VAL A 398 -7.65 -4.15 -35.01
CA VAL A 398 -6.33 -4.08 -34.34
C VAL A 398 -6.41 -3.93 -32.81
N ILE A 399 -7.48 -3.34 -32.26
CA ILE A 399 -7.60 -3.16 -30.81
C ILE A 399 -7.71 -4.50 -30.09
N GLY A 400 -8.48 -5.44 -30.65
CA GLY A 400 -8.58 -6.81 -30.11
C GLY A 400 -7.24 -7.52 -30.13
N LEU A 401 -6.49 -7.37 -31.23
CA LEU A 401 -5.13 -7.91 -31.37
C LEU A 401 -4.15 -7.30 -30.35
N ILE A 402 -4.21 -5.98 -30.11
CA ILE A 402 -3.36 -5.31 -29.11
C ILE A 402 -3.70 -5.80 -27.69
N LEU A 403 -4.98 -5.95 -27.35
CA LEU A 403 -5.42 -6.47 -26.06
C LEU A 403 -4.91 -7.90 -25.84
N GLU A 404 -5.05 -8.76 -26.85
CA GLU A 404 -4.51 -10.13 -26.82
C GLU A 404 -2.98 -10.11 -26.64
N TYR A 405 -2.26 -9.35 -27.49
CA TYR A 405 -0.80 -9.22 -27.43
C TYR A 405 -0.31 -8.83 -26.04
N ARG A 406 -0.91 -7.81 -25.41
CA ARG A 406 -0.51 -7.36 -24.07
C ARG A 406 -0.83 -8.37 -22.99
N GLY A 407 -1.94 -9.09 -23.13
CA GLY A 407 -2.27 -10.22 -22.27
C GLY A 407 -1.19 -11.30 -22.33
N LEU A 408 -0.83 -11.74 -23.54
CA LEU A 408 0.20 -12.76 -23.78
C LEU A 408 1.59 -12.29 -23.31
N GLU A 409 1.97 -11.05 -23.62
CA GLU A 409 3.27 -10.51 -23.22
C GLU A 409 3.38 -10.38 -21.70
N LYS A 410 2.29 -10.00 -21.01
CA LYS A 410 2.26 -10.03 -19.55
C LYS A 410 2.41 -11.46 -19.03
N LEU A 411 1.73 -12.44 -19.62
CA LEU A 411 1.88 -13.85 -19.23
C LEU A 411 3.33 -14.34 -19.40
N ARG A 412 3.94 -14.01 -20.55
CA ARG A 412 5.33 -14.36 -20.87
C ARG A 412 6.32 -13.71 -19.90
N SER A 413 6.35 -12.38 -19.87
CA SER A 413 7.32 -11.61 -19.09
C SER A 413 7.18 -11.78 -17.57
N THR A 414 5.95 -11.82 -17.05
CA THR A 414 5.69 -11.82 -15.61
C THR A 414 5.78 -13.23 -15.01
N TYR A 415 5.48 -14.28 -15.78
CA TYR A 415 5.43 -15.64 -15.26
C TYR A 415 6.42 -16.57 -15.96
N VAL A 416 6.29 -16.75 -17.28
CA VAL A 416 7.10 -17.74 -18.01
C VAL A 416 8.59 -17.40 -18.01
N ASP A 417 8.96 -16.12 -18.06
CA ASP A 417 10.36 -15.67 -18.07
C ASP A 417 10.92 -15.43 -16.66
N ALA A 418 10.05 -15.05 -15.73
CA ALA A 418 10.45 -14.60 -14.41
C ALA A 418 10.45 -15.73 -13.38
N LEU A 419 9.44 -16.60 -13.35
CA LEU A 419 9.33 -17.67 -12.35
C LEU A 419 10.51 -18.65 -12.39
N PRO A 420 11.03 -19.09 -13.56
CA PRO A 420 12.21 -19.95 -13.59
C PRO A 420 13.43 -19.35 -12.89
N LYS A 421 13.57 -18.02 -12.89
CA LYS A 421 14.68 -17.30 -12.24
C LYS A 421 14.50 -17.16 -10.72
N GLN A 422 13.32 -17.51 -10.21
CA GLN A 422 12.98 -17.49 -8.79
C GLN A 422 13.06 -18.88 -8.14
N VAL A 423 13.34 -19.92 -8.94
CA VAL A 423 13.53 -21.28 -8.42
C VAL A 423 14.87 -21.35 -7.71
N ASP A 424 14.85 -21.80 -6.46
CA ASP A 424 16.05 -22.11 -5.72
C ASP A 424 16.73 -23.34 -6.33
N PRO A 425 18.03 -23.25 -6.69
CA PRO A 425 18.72 -24.34 -7.37
C PRO A 425 18.92 -25.58 -6.50
N GLU A 426 18.96 -25.44 -5.17
CA GLU A 426 19.15 -26.54 -4.22
C GLU A 426 17.83 -27.28 -3.97
N THR A 427 16.74 -26.56 -3.76
CA THR A 427 15.43 -27.16 -3.42
C THR A 427 14.57 -27.46 -4.64
N GLN A 428 14.84 -26.82 -5.79
CA GLN A 428 13.98 -26.80 -6.98
C GLN A 428 12.57 -26.24 -6.70
N GLN A 429 12.45 -25.39 -5.68
CA GLN A 429 11.19 -24.78 -5.26
C GLN A 429 11.25 -23.26 -5.37
N ILE A 430 10.07 -22.64 -5.41
CA ILE A 430 9.89 -21.20 -5.27
C ILE A 430 9.50 -20.90 -3.83
N HIS A 431 10.26 -20.02 -3.20
CA HIS A 431 10.05 -19.56 -1.83
C HIS A 431 9.52 -18.12 -1.84
N CYS A 432 8.22 -17.94 -2.09
CA CYS A 432 7.62 -16.59 -2.09
C CYS A 432 7.55 -16.03 -0.67
N ILE A 433 7.65 -14.71 -0.51
CA ILE A 433 7.52 -14.04 0.79
C ILE A 433 6.08 -13.58 0.98
N PHE A 434 5.41 -14.04 2.03
CA PHE A 434 4.12 -13.53 2.46
C PHE A 434 4.30 -12.26 3.30
N SER A 435 3.36 -11.33 3.27
CA SER A 435 3.41 -10.13 4.11
C SER A 435 2.08 -9.91 4.80
N GLN A 436 2.12 -9.80 6.13
CA GLN A 436 0.99 -9.44 6.98
C GLN A 436 0.76 -7.92 7.05
N THR A 437 1.75 -7.11 6.66
CA THR A 437 1.77 -5.65 6.88
C THR A 437 1.58 -4.82 5.61
N THR A 438 1.14 -5.43 4.51
CA THR A 438 0.99 -4.74 3.21
C THR A 438 -0.42 -4.18 2.98
N ALA A 439 -1.45 -5.02 3.04
CA ALA A 439 -2.80 -4.61 2.68
C ALA A 439 -3.55 -4.09 3.91
N ALA A 440 -3.97 -2.82 3.92
CA ALA A 440 -4.68 -2.18 5.04
C ALA A 440 -5.98 -2.89 5.50
N THR A 441 -6.48 -3.87 4.74
CA THR A 441 -7.59 -4.74 5.15
C THR A 441 -7.14 -5.88 6.09
N GLY A 442 -5.84 -6.15 6.22
CA GLY A 442 -5.28 -7.30 6.94
C GLY A 442 -5.04 -8.54 6.08
N ARG A 443 -5.30 -8.47 4.77
CA ARG A 443 -5.04 -9.60 3.87
C ARG A 443 -3.55 -9.81 3.66
N LEU A 444 -3.16 -11.08 3.55
CA LEU A 444 -1.82 -11.45 3.12
C LEU A 444 -1.56 -10.91 1.72
N ALA A 445 -0.34 -10.43 1.50
CA ALA A 445 0.22 -10.20 0.17
C ALA A 445 1.37 -11.18 -0.07
N SER A 446 1.64 -11.53 -1.33
CA SER A 446 2.84 -12.30 -1.71
C SER A 446 3.78 -11.47 -2.59
N ARG A 447 5.08 -11.58 -2.39
CA ARG A 447 6.12 -10.98 -3.24
C ARG A 447 7.27 -11.95 -3.46
N ASP A 448 8.11 -11.62 -4.44
CA ASP A 448 9.35 -12.33 -4.76
C ASP A 448 9.19 -13.87 -4.88
N PRO A 449 8.28 -14.39 -5.73
CA PRO A 449 7.35 -13.69 -6.63
C PRO A 449 5.92 -13.53 -6.07
N ASN A 450 5.09 -12.69 -6.71
CA ASN A 450 3.67 -12.56 -6.34
C ASN A 450 2.81 -13.69 -6.94
N LEU A 451 2.65 -14.77 -6.18
CA LEU A 451 1.86 -15.95 -6.57
C LEU A 451 0.35 -15.72 -6.53
N GLN A 452 -0.15 -14.72 -5.79
CA GLN A 452 -1.59 -14.42 -5.71
C GLN A 452 -2.18 -13.96 -7.04
N ASN A 453 -1.37 -13.32 -7.88
CA ASN A 453 -1.83 -12.71 -9.13
C ASN A 453 -1.81 -13.66 -10.34
N ILE A 454 -1.45 -14.94 -10.18
CA ILE A 454 -1.38 -15.89 -11.30
C ILE A 454 -2.77 -16.10 -11.90
N PRO A 455 -2.99 -15.77 -13.19
CA PRO A 455 -4.32 -15.83 -13.81
C PRO A 455 -4.92 -17.23 -13.82
N ILE A 456 -6.22 -17.34 -13.53
CA ILE A 456 -6.97 -18.62 -13.50
C ILE A 456 -8.00 -18.77 -14.63
N ARG A 457 -8.50 -17.65 -15.16
CA ARG A 457 -9.70 -17.63 -16.01
C ARG A 457 -9.40 -18.01 -17.46
N THR A 458 -8.17 -17.78 -17.93
CA THR A 458 -7.77 -18.04 -19.31
C THR A 458 -7.12 -19.44 -19.42
N PRO A 459 -7.28 -20.14 -20.56
CA PRO A 459 -6.62 -21.43 -20.78
C PRO A 459 -5.10 -21.37 -20.59
N LEU A 460 -4.45 -20.33 -21.12
CA LEU A 460 -3.00 -20.12 -20.97
C LEU A 460 -2.60 -19.82 -19.50
N GLY A 461 -3.44 -19.10 -18.75
CA GLY A 461 -3.22 -18.91 -17.31
C GLY A 461 -3.31 -20.22 -16.51
N ARG A 462 -4.24 -21.11 -16.89
CA ARG A 462 -4.34 -22.45 -16.29
C ARG A 462 -3.09 -23.29 -16.54
N LYS A 463 -2.53 -23.24 -17.75
CA LYS A 463 -1.25 -23.91 -18.06
C LYS A 463 -0.09 -23.45 -17.17
N ILE A 464 -0.03 -22.15 -16.83
CA ILE A 464 0.98 -21.66 -15.88
C ILE A 464 0.77 -22.28 -14.49
N ARG A 465 -0.48 -22.44 -14.05
CA ARG A 465 -0.77 -23.12 -12.78
C ARG A 465 -0.47 -24.62 -12.81
N GLU A 466 -0.64 -25.27 -13.96
CA GLU A 466 -0.29 -26.68 -14.16
C GLU A 466 1.22 -26.93 -14.02
N ALA A 467 2.06 -25.90 -14.22
CA ALA A 467 3.50 -26.01 -13.94
C ALA A 467 3.79 -26.15 -12.43
N PHE A 468 2.90 -25.68 -11.55
CA PHE A 468 3.02 -25.97 -10.12
C PHE A 468 2.44 -27.37 -9.87
N ARG A 469 3.29 -28.30 -9.44
CA ARG A 469 2.89 -29.68 -9.15
C ARG A 469 3.52 -30.18 -7.85
N PRO A 470 2.96 -31.23 -7.23
CA PRO A 470 3.62 -31.90 -6.12
C PRO A 470 5.00 -32.41 -6.54
N GLN A 471 6.01 -32.23 -5.68
CA GLN A 471 7.39 -32.61 -5.97
C GLN A 471 7.59 -34.13 -5.99
N LEU A 472 6.94 -34.82 -5.06
CA LEU A 472 7.12 -36.26 -4.82
C LEU A 472 5.99 -37.07 -5.48
N ASP A 473 6.35 -38.23 -6.00
CA ASP A 473 5.39 -39.18 -6.55
C ASP A 473 4.38 -39.62 -5.48
N GLY A 474 3.10 -39.67 -5.86
CA GLY A 474 2.00 -40.01 -4.96
C GLY A 474 1.44 -38.85 -4.13
N TRP A 475 2.08 -37.67 -4.15
CA TRP A 475 1.53 -36.46 -3.52
C TRP A 475 0.48 -35.80 -4.41
N VAL A 476 -0.49 -35.13 -3.77
CA VAL A 476 -1.55 -34.38 -4.44
C VAL A 476 -1.75 -33.02 -3.77
N PHE A 477 -2.17 -32.02 -4.53
CA PHE A 477 -2.63 -30.76 -3.94
C PHE A 477 -4.08 -30.88 -3.48
N LEU A 478 -4.33 -30.49 -2.24
CA LEU A 478 -5.67 -30.32 -1.68
C LEU A 478 -6.02 -28.83 -1.70
N GLY A 479 -7.05 -28.45 -2.44
CA GLY A 479 -7.59 -27.10 -2.44
C GLY A 479 -8.77 -26.98 -1.47
N ALA A 480 -8.69 -26.07 -0.51
CA ALA A 480 -9.81 -25.67 0.36
C ALA A 480 -10.07 -24.17 0.17
N ASP A 481 -11.30 -23.81 -0.22
CA ASP A 481 -11.71 -22.43 -0.48
C ASP A 481 -12.98 -22.10 0.31
N TYR A 482 -13.01 -20.91 0.90
CA TYR A 482 -14.19 -20.43 1.61
C TYR A 482 -15.25 -19.96 0.61
N SER A 483 -16.28 -20.78 0.42
CA SER A 483 -17.39 -20.48 -0.49
C SER A 483 -18.14 -19.21 -0.07
N GLN A 484 -17.89 -18.12 -0.81
CA GLN A 484 -18.60 -16.83 -0.71
C GLN A 484 -18.54 -16.20 0.69
N ILE A 485 -17.39 -16.30 1.38
CA ILE A 485 -17.23 -15.83 2.77
C ILE A 485 -17.69 -14.39 2.98
N GLU A 486 -17.38 -13.47 2.06
CA GLU A 486 -17.76 -12.06 2.21
C GLU A 486 -19.29 -11.85 2.19
N LEU A 487 -20.03 -12.63 1.39
CA LEU A 487 -21.50 -12.57 1.39
C LEU A 487 -22.10 -13.23 2.62
N ARG A 488 -21.47 -14.29 3.15
CA ARG A 488 -21.87 -14.91 4.41
C ARG A 488 -21.66 -13.96 5.59
N LEU A 489 -20.55 -13.23 5.60
CA LEU A 489 -20.28 -12.18 6.57
C LEU A 489 -21.26 -11.03 6.43
N LEU A 490 -21.60 -10.62 5.20
CA LEU A 490 -22.65 -9.62 4.99
C LEU A 490 -23.99 -10.08 5.59
N ALA A 491 -24.38 -11.33 5.35
CA ALA A 491 -25.60 -11.91 5.93
C ALA A 491 -25.56 -11.91 7.46
N HIS A 492 -24.43 -12.31 8.04
CA HIS A 492 -24.22 -12.34 9.48
C HIS A 492 -24.27 -10.94 10.10
N MET A 493 -23.54 -9.97 9.54
CA MET A 493 -23.39 -8.63 10.11
C MET A 493 -24.60 -7.72 9.87
N SER A 494 -25.33 -7.93 8.76
CA SER A 494 -26.58 -7.22 8.50
C SER A 494 -27.78 -7.86 9.19
N GLU A 495 -27.67 -9.12 9.58
CA GLU A 495 -28.77 -9.94 10.11
C GLU A 495 -30.01 -9.93 9.19
N ASP A 496 -29.80 -9.81 7.88
CA ASP A 496 -30.90 -9.81 6.90
C ASP A 496 -31.52 -11.20 6.79
N GLU A 497 -32.78 -11.32 7.19
CA GLU A 497 -33.48 -12.60 7.33
C GLU A 497 -33.52 -13.39 6.02
N ARG A 498 -33.73 -12.73 4.88
CA ARG A 498 -33.81 -13.39 3.58
C ARG A 498 -32.45 -13.88 3.13
N LEU A 499 -31.41 -13.08 3.34
CA LEU A 499 -30.05 -13.46 2.98
C LEU A 499 -29.53 -14.60 3.86
N LEU A 500 -29.84 -14.57 5.16
CA LEU A 500 -29.56 -15.67 6.09
C LEU A 500 -30.31 -16.95 5.69
N GLU A 501 -31.61 -16.85 5.41
CA GLU A 501 -32.44 -17.98 4.97
C GLU A 501 -31.92 -18.61 3.68
N ALA A 502 -31.48 -17.80 2.71
CA ALA A 502 -30.88 -18.29 1.47
C ALA A 502 -29.64 -19.16 1.74
N PHE A 503 -28.75 -18.74 2.65
CA PHE A 503 -27.58 -19.53 3.02
C PHE A 503 -27.93 -20.77 3.85
N ILE A 504 -28.90 -20.69 4.76
CA ILE A 504 -29.36 -21.82 5.60
C ILE A 504 -29.98 -22.92 4.73
N LYS A 505 -30.78 -22.53 3.73
CA LYS A 505 -31.44 -23.46 2.79
C LYS A 505 -30.51 -23.94 1.66
N GLY A 506 -29.27 -23.45 1.60
CA GLY A 506 -28.33 -23.80 0.54
C GLY A 506 -28.72 -23.27 -0.85
N HIS A 507 -29.55 -22.22 -0.90
CA HIS A 507 -29.92 -21.57 -2.15
C HIS A 507 -28.74 -20.80 -2.74
N ASP A 508 -28.65 -20.75 -4.06
CA ASP A 508 -27.68 -19.91 -4.74
C ASP A 508 -28.10 -18.45 -4.65
N VAL A 509 -27.43 -17.69 -3.78
CA VAL A 509 -27.70 -16.26 -3.54
C VAL A 509 -27.62 -15.43 -4.83
N HIS A 510 -26.76 -15.79 -5.79
CA HIS A 510 -26.70 -15.07 -7.07
C HIS A 510 -27.92 -15.38 -7.94
N ALA A 511 -28.40 -16.63 -7.93
CA ALA A 511 -29.61 -17.01 -8.62
C ALA A 511 -30.85 -16.41 -7.96
N ASP A 512 -30.91 -16.37 -6.62
CA ASP A 512 -32.01 -15.72 -5.88
C ASP A 512 -32.06 -14.22 -6.21
N THR A 513 -30.91 -13.51 -6.15
CA THR A 513 -30.84 -12.11 -6.57
C THR A 513 -31.26 -11.95 -8.04
N ALA A 514 -30.81 -12.82 -8.95
CA ALA A 514 -31.19 -12.76 -10.35
C ALA A 514 -32.70 -12.95 -10.56
N SER A 515 -33.32 -13.88 -9.83
CA SER A 515 -34.76 -14.14 -9.89
C SER A 515 -35.57 -12.88 -9.61
N VAL A 516 -35.12 -12.08 -8.63
CA VAL A 516 -35.75 -10.83 -8.22
C VAL A 516 -35.43 -9.70 -9.19
N LEU A 517 -34.17 -9.55 -9.61
CA LEU A 517 -33.74 -8.47 -10.51
C LEU A 517 -34.42 -8.56 -11.89
N PHE A 518 -34.67 -9.77 -12.37
CA PHE A 518 -35.22 -10.00 -13.71
C PHE A 518 -36.68 -10.47 -13.70
N ASP A 519 -37.31 -10.57 -12.52
CA ASP A 519 -38.67 -11.04 -12.32
C ASP A 519 -38.93 -12.41 -13.01
N VAL A 520 -38.06 -13.37 -12.72
CA VAL A 520 -38.13 -14.75 -13.24
C VAL A 520 -38.05 -15.76 -12.09
N ALA A 521 -38.70 -16.91 -12.22
CA ALA A 521 -38.56 -17.98 -11.24
C ALA A 521 -37.09 -18.46 -11.14
N ILE A 522 -36.65 -18.87 -9.94
CA ILE A 522 -35.24 -19.21 -9.65
C ILE A 522 -34.71 -20.35 -10.55
N ASP A 523 -35.57 -21.30 -10.90
CA ASP A 523 -35.30 -22.42 -11.81
C ASP A 523 -35.18 -22.01 -13.28
N ARG A 524 -35.67 -20.80 -13.63
CA ARG A 524 -35.60 -20.22 -14.98
C ARG A 524 -34.50 -19.17 -15.12
N VAL A 525 -33.71 -18.94 -14.07
CA VAL A 525 -32.58 -18.00 -14.11
C VAL A 525 -31.53 -18.53 -15.08
N THR A 526 -31.25 -17.76 -16.12
CA THR A 526 -30.19 -18.07 -17.08
C THR A 526 -28.80 -17.82 -16.48
N ASN A 527 -27.78 -18.48 -17.04
CA ASN A 527 -26.39 -18.26 -16.64
C ASN A 527 -25.94 -16.80 -16.80
N ASP A 528 -26.46 -16.09 -17.81
CA ASP A 528 -26.15 -14.67 -18.02
C ASP A 528 -26.79 -13.79 -16.94
N GLN A 529 -28.07 -14.00 -16.62
CA GLN A 529 -28.75 -13.30 -15.53
C GLN A 529 -28.05 -13.53 -14.19
N ARG A 530 -27.67 -14.79 -13.90
CA ARG A 530 -26.88 -15.13 -12.70
C ARG A 530 -25.54 -14.40 -12.68
N ARG A 531 -24.84 -14.31 -13.81
CA ARG A 531 -23.57 -13.57 -13.93
C ARG A 531 -23.76 -12.08 -13.66
N ARG A 532 -24.79 -11.44 -14.24
CA ARG A 532 -25.12 -10.04 -13.98
C ARG A 532 -25.48 -9.79 -12.51
N ALA A 533 -26.30 -10.65 -11.92
CA ALA A 533 -26.65 -10.57 -10.50
C ALA A 533 -25.44 -10.77 -9.58
N LYS A 534 -24.49 -11.63 -9.94
CA LYS A 534 -23.21 -11.75 -9.24
C LYS A 534 -22.45 -10.42 -9.24
N THR A 535 -22.33 -9.77 -10.39
CA THR A 535 -21.70 -8.43 -10.48
C THR A 535 -22.44 -7.41 -9.62
N VAL A 536 -23.78 -7.42 -9.59
CA VAL A 536 -24.57 -6.55 -8.71
C VAL A 536 -24.28 -6.85 -7.24
N ASN A 537 -24.31 -8.11 -6.80
CA ASN A 537 -24.05 -8.49 -5.40
C ASN A 537 -22.67 -7.99 -4.93
N PHE A 538 -21.61 -8.21 -5.72
CA PHE A 538 -20.28 -7.74 -5.37
C PHE A 538 -20.14 -6.22 -5.51
N GLY A 539 -20.79 -5.60 -6.50
CA GLY A 539 -20.80 -4.16 -6.65
C GLY A 539 -21.42 -3.45 -5.45
N VAL A 540 -22.59 -3.93 -5.00
CA VAL A 540 -23.27 -3.40 -3.81
C VAL A 540 -22.45 -3.65 -2.55
N LEU A 541 -21.91 -4.87 -2.39
CA LEU A 541 -21.01 -5.22 -1.29
C LEU A 541 -19.83 -4.23 -1.19
N TYR A 542 -19.29 -3.79 -2.33
CA TYR A 542 -18.16 -2.85 -2.38
C TYR A 542 -18.55 -1.36 -2.41
N GLY A 543 -19.82 -1.05 -2.14
CA GLY A 543 -20.34 0.32 -2.16
C GLY A 543 -20.25 1.00 -3.53
N GLN A 544 -20.25 0.22 -4.62
CA GLN A 544 -20.26 0.74 -5.99
C GLN A 544 -21.55 1.51 -6.24
N GLN A 545 -21.43 2.71 -6.82
CA GLN A 545 -22.58 3.53 -7.20
C GLN A 545 -23.09 3.16 -8.60
N ALA A 546 -24.30 3.61 -8.94
CA ALA A 546 -24.96 3.29 -10.22
C ALA A 546 -24.08 3.54 -11.46
N PHE A 547 -23.29 4.62 -11.48
CA PHE A 547 -22.37 4.89 -12.59
C PHE A 547 -21.22 3.87 -12.69
N GLY A 548 -20.72 3.36 -11.56
CA GLY A 548 -19.71 2.31 -11.56
C GLY A 548 -20.29 1.00 -12.05
N LEU A 549 -21.46 0.64 -11.53
CA LEU A 549 -22.15 -0.61 -11.87
C LEU A 549 -22.59 -0.62 -13.34
N SER A 550 -23.01 0.53 -13.89
CA SER A 550 -23.42 0.65 -15.30
C SER A 550 -22.27 0.35 -16.26
N LYS A 551 -21.04 0.76 -15.92
CA LYS A 551 -19.85 0.45 -16.72
C LYS A 551 -19.51 -1.02 -16.71
N GLU A 552 -19.57 -1.65 -15.53
CA GLU A 552 -19.20 -3.06 -15.37
C GLU A 552 -20.22 -4.01 -16.03
N LEU A 553 -21.50 -3.64 -15.98
CA LEU A 553 -22.58 -4.39 -16.63
C LEU A 553 -22.80 -4.02 -18.10
N GLY A 554 -22.21 -2.92 -18.59
CA GLY A 554 -22.44 -2.41 -19.95
C GLY A 554 -23.88 -1.92 -20.19
N ILE A 555 -24.55 -1.39 -19.16
CA ILE A 555 -25.95 -0.94 -19.20
C ILE A 555 -26.10 0.57 -18.97
N GLY A 556 -27.32 1.09 -19.14
CA GLY A 556 -27.62 2.49 -18.83
C GLY A 556 -27.52 2.78 -17.32
N VAL A 557 -27.11 4.01 -16.95
CA VAL A 557 -27.00 4.44 -15.54
C VAL A 557 -28.35 4.34 -14.81
N LYS A 558 -29.46 4.57 -15.51
CA LYS A 558 -30.81 4.47 -14.96
C LYS A 558 -31.15 3.01 -14.60
N GLU A 559 -30.91 2.07 -15.51
CA GLU A 559 -31.12 0.63 -15.28
C GLU A 559 -30.24 0.13 -14.13
N ALA A 560 -28.96 0.54 -14.08
CA ALA A 560 -28.08 0.20 -12.98
C ALA A 560 -28.56 0.72 -11.62
N ARG A 561 -29.21 1.90 -11.60
CA ARG A 561 -29.82 2.43 -10.37
C ARG A 561 -31.04 1.61 -9.96
N GLU A 562 -31.91 1.27 -10.91
CA GLU A 562 -33.08 0.41 -10.67
C GLU A 562 -32.66 -0.94 -10.08
N PHE A 563 -31.56 -1.53 -10.55
CA PHE A 563 -31.01 -2.76 -9.96
C PHE A 563 -30.54 -2.60 -8.51
N ILE A 564 -29.87 -1.49 -8.18
CA ILE A 564 -29.44 -1.21 -6.80
C ILE A 564 -30.67 -1.02 -5.90
N ASP A 565 -31.67 -0.27 -6.37
CA ASP A 565 -32.88 0.01 -5.62
C ASP A 565 -33.71 -1.29 -5.37
N HIS A 566 -33.83 -2.15 -6.39
CA HIS A 566 -34.45 -3.48 -6.25
C HIS A 566 -33.67 -4.40 -5.30
N TYR A 567 -32.34 -4.35 -5.32
CA TYR A 567 -31.52 -5.13 -4.39
C TYR A 567 -31.78 -4.72 -2.94
N PHE A 568 -31.81 -3.41 -2.64
CA PHE A 568 -32.05 -2.94 -1.27
C PHE A 568 -33.51 -3.10 -0.81
N SER A 569 -34.49 -3.05 -1.73
CA SER A 569 -35.88 -3.38 -1.37
C SER A 569 -36.04 -4.86 -1.00
N ARG A 570 -35.23 -5.73 -1.60
CA ARG A 570 -35.16 -7.16 -1.28
C ARG A 570 -34.45 -7.41 0.05
N TYR A 571 -33.32 -6.74 0.28
CA TYR A 571 -32.45 -6.89 1.45
C TYR A 571 -32.33 -5.57 2.26
N PRO A 572 -33.40 -5.14 2.94
CA PRO A 572 -33.44 -3.83 3.60
C PRO A 572 -32.44 -3.71 4.75
N ARG A 573 -32.14 -4.80 5.47
CA ARG A 573 -31.17 -4.74 6.57
C ARG A 573 -29.74 -4.62 6.08
N VAL A 574 -29.45 -5.10 4.86
CA VAL A 574 -28.16 -4.86 4.19
C VAL A 574 -27.95 -3.36 3.98
N GLN A 575 -28.95 -2.63 3.46
CA GLN A 575 -28.83 -1.19 3.27
C GLN A 575 -28.55 -0.48 4.60
N ALA A 576 -29.34 -0.79 5.63
CA ALA A 576 -29.19 -0.21 6.96
C ALA A 576 -27.79 -0.48 7.55
N PHE A 577 -27.26 -1.69 7.37
CA PHE A 577 -25.90 -2.04 7.78
C PHE A 577 -24.83 -1.21 7.05
N LEU A 578 -24.91 -1.09 5.73
CA LEU A 578 -23.95 -0.31 4.94
C LEU A 578 -23.96 1.18 5.32
N GLU A 579 -25.15 1.74 5.56
CA GLU A 579 -25.30 3.12 6.04
C GLU A 579 -24.73 3.29 7.45
N LYS A 580 -24.97 2.34 8.34
CA LYS A 580 -24.37 2.31 9.69
C LYS A 580 -22.85 2.27 9.63
N CYS A 581 -22.24 1.42 8.79
CA CYS A 581 -20.79 1.38 8.64
C CYS A 581 -20.21 2.74 8.20
N ARG A 582 -20.89 3.46 7.30
CA ARG A 582 -20.47 4.80 6.88
C ARG A 582 -20.57 5.80 8.02
N GLU A 583 -21.66 5.75 8.78
CA GLU A 583 -21.89 6.66 9.90
C GLU A 583 -20.90 6.44 11.04
N ASP A 584 -20.74 5.19 11.48
CA ASP A 584 -19.78 4.79 12.51
C ASP A 584 -18.35 5.24 12.11
N ALA A 585 -17.97 5.03 10.84
CA ALA A 585 -16.66 5.43 10.34
C ALA A 585 -16.47 6.96 10.27
N ARG A 586 -17.53 7.73 9.95
CA ARG A 586 -17.47 9.20 10.00
C ARG A 586 -17.32 9.73 11.41
N GLN A 587 -17.96 9.08 12.38
CA GLN A 587 -17.90 9.50 13.79
C GLN A 587 -16.54 9.19 14.43
N CYS A 588 -16.01 7.98 14.21
CA CYS A 588 -14.76 7.54 14.85
C CYS A 588 -13.51 7.66 13.97
N GLY A 589 -13.66 8.08 12.71
CA GLY A 589 -12.59 8.25 11.73
C GLY A 589 -11.97 6.95 11.20
N ALA A 590 -12.58 5.79 11.47
CA ALA A 590 -12.04 4.48 11.13
C ALA A 590 -13.12 3.42 10.90
N ALA A 591 -12.78 2.36 10.16
CA ALA A 591 -13.58 1.15 10.09
C ALA A 591 -13.01 0.06 10.99
N ILE A 592 -13.89 -0.74 11.61
CA ILE A 592 -13.52 -1.79 12.57
C ILE A 592 -14.07 -3.14 12.09
N THR A 593 -13.24 -4.17 12.13
CA THR A 593 -13.62 -5.56 11.79
C THR A 593 -14.24 -6.30 12.98
N LEU A 594 -14.76 -7.51 12.77
CA LEU A 594 -15.39 -8.32 13.82
C LEU A 594 -14.43 -8.62 14.99
N LEU A 595 -13.14 -8.84 14.72
CA LEU A 595 -12.12 -9.09 15.73
C LEU A 595 -11.43 -7.81 16.24
N GLY A 596 -11.97 -6.64 15.91
CA GLY A 596 -11.50 -5.36 16.44
C GLY A 596 -10.38 -4.69 15.64
N ARG A 597 -9.87 -5.30 14.55
CA ARG A 597 -8.87 -4.65 13.67
C ARG A 597 -9.43 -3.30 13.20
N ARG A 598 -8.67 -2.23 13.43
CA ARG A 598 -9.03 -0.85 13.10
C ARG A 598 -8.25 -0.38 11.87
N ARG A 599 -8.96 0.22 10.91
CA ARG A 599 -8.36 0.91 9.77
C ARG A 599 -8.81 2.36 9.77
N GLU A 600 -7.88 3.28 9.95
CA GLU A 600 -8.17 4.71 9.84
C GLU A 600 -8.47 5.10 8.39
N ILE A 601 -9.41 6.03 8.21
CA ILE A 601 -9.89 6.46 6.89
C ILE A 601 -9.92 8.00 6.85
N PRO A 602 -8.75 8.66 6.79
CA PRO A 602 -8.67 10.12 6.74
C PRO A 602 -9.40 10.71 5.51
N GLU A 603 -9.58 9.92 4.45
CA GLU A 603 -10.29 10.32 3.23
C GLU A 603 -11.74 10.75 3.48
N LEU A 604 -12.38 10.26 4.54
CA LEU A 604 -13.76 10.63 4.92
C LEU A 604 -13.91 12.13 5.21
N PHE A 605 -12.84 12.78 5.66
CA PHE A 605 -12.84 14.20 6.04
C PHE A 605 -12.38 15.12 4.90
N SER A 606 -12.06 14.57 3.73
CA SER A 606 -11.62 15.36 2.58
C SER A 606 -12.76 16.23 2.02
N LYS A 607 -12.43 17.48 1.68
CA LYS A 607 -13.33 18.39 0.94
C LYS A 607 -13.56 17.92 -0.51
N ASN A 608 -12.65 17.10 -1.06
CA ASN A 608 -12.77 16.57 -2.40
C ASN A 608 -13.76 15.38 -2.43
N GLN A 609 -14.84 15.52 -3.20
CA GLN A 609 -15.89 14.50 -3.28
C GLN A 609 -15.39 13.14 -3.78
N VAL A 610 -14.40 13.11 -4.68
CA VAL A 610 -13.83 11.85 -5.20
C VAL A 610 -13.07 11.11 -4.11
N VAL A 611 -12.29 11.86 -3.31
CA VAL A 611 -11.52 11.30 -2.19
C VAL A 611 -12.47 10.84 -1.09
N ARG A 612 -13.49 11.64 -0.75
CA ARG A 612 -14.50 11.24 0.23
C ARG A 612 -15.29 10.01 -0.20
N GLY A 613 -15.65 9.91 -1.48
CA GLY A 613 -16.29 8.71 -2.05
C GLY A 613 -15.39 7.48 -2.06
N LEU A 614 -14.06 7.63 -2.07
CA LEU A 614 -13.15 6.53 -1.77
C LEU A 614 -13.27 6.13 -0.29
N GLY A 615 -13.18 7.09 0.63
CA GLY A 615 -13.31 6.84 2.07
C GLY A 615 -14.61 6.11 2.45
N GLU A 616 -15.74 6.49 1.87
CA GLU A 616 -17.03 5.83 2.11
C GLU A 616 -17.07 4.37 1.62
N ARG A 617 -16.35 4.06 0.54
CA ARG A 617 -16.20 2.67 0.07
C ARG A 617 -15.27 1.88 0.98
N LEU A 618 -14.18 2.48 1.45
CA LEU A 618 -13.27 1.84 2.40
C LEU A 618 -14.00 1.52 3.72
N ALA A 619 -14.89 2.41 4.18
CA ALA A 619 -15.67 2.23 5.39
C ALA A 619 -16.60 1.02 5.34
N ILE A 620 -17.16 0.72 4.16
CA ILE A 620 -17.98 -0.47 3.91
C ILE A 620 -17.12 -1.72 3.73
N ASN A 621 -16.03 -1.61 2.96
CA ASN A 621 -15.27 -2.78 2.54
C ASN A 621 -14.47 -3.38 3.69
N THR A 622 -13.89 -2.54 4.55
CA THR A 622 -12.98 -3.02 5.61
C THR A 622 -13.64 -3.98 6.60
N PRO A 623 -14.83 -3.69 7.17
CA PRO A 623 -15.47 -4.59 8.12
C PRO A 623 -15.74 -5.99 7.55
N LEU A 624 -15.98 -6.10 6.24
CA LEU A 624 -16.26 -7.36 5.56
C LEU A 624 -14.96 -8.05 5.09
N GLN A 625 -14.15 -7.35 4.28
CA GLN A 625 -12.93 -7.90 3.69
C GLN A 625 -11.80 -8.15 4.67
N GLY A 626 -11.77 -7.44 5.81
CA GLY A 626 -10.78 -7.66 6.86
C GLY A 626 -11.23 -8.65 7.93
N THR A 627 -12.53 -8.98 7.98
CA THR A 627 -13.05 -10.09 8.80
C THR A 627 -12.91 -11.43 8.06
N ALA A 628 -13.07 -11.41 6.74
CA ALA A 628 -12.75 -12.53 5.85
C ALA A 628 -11.24 -12.73 5.73
#